data_AF-A0A075LTA2-F1
#
_entry.id   AF-A0A075LTA2-F1
#
_cell.length_a   1.000
_cell.length_b   1.000
_cell.length_c   1.000
_cell.angle_alpha   90.00
_cell.angle_beta   90.00
_cell.angle_gamma   90.00
#
_symmetry.space_group_name_H-M   'P 1'
#
loop_
_entity.id
_entity.type
_entity.pdbx_description
1 polymer ?
#
loop_
_entity_poly.entity_id
_entity_poly.type
_entity_poly.pdbx_seq_one_letter_code
_entity_poly.pdbx_strand_id
1 'polypeptide(L)'
;MRFRDFHPNIKIRLVESFVSSLIGSMVTPFMTIYLAMHFGAKVAGLLLLVNVFLEIGMSLLGGYFSDLFGRRKIMLLAETLRLVAFFMMMVSNSPWFESAEITYAMIMLNSICWGLAGPANDAMLIDVSTPDQRRLIYFSNHIWVLFIMMAVLTIGEVFRVPVEQSYM
;
A
#
# COMPACT_ATOMS: atom_id res chain seq x y z
N MET A 1 10.35 23.49 -12.57
CA MET A 1 9.53 23.79 -11.36
C MET A 1 10.14 23.04 -10.19
N ARG A 2 10.23 23.64 -9.00
CA ARG A 2 10.83 23.00 -7.82
C ARG A 2 9.72 22.33 -7.00
N PHE A 3 10.03 21.24 -6.30
CA PHE A 3 9.07 20.50 -5.46
C PHE A 3 8.36 21.39 -4.40
N ARG A 4 8.96 22.53 -4.05
CA ARG A 4 8.39 23.52 -3.14
C ARG A 4 7.18 24.28 -3.69
N ASP A 5 6.97 24.29 -5.01
CA ASP A 5 5.92 25.06 -5.67
C ASP A 5 4.57 24.33 -5.71
N PHE A 6 4.54 23.05 -5.32
CA PHE A 6 3.30 22.26 -5.29
C PHE A 6 2.41 22.63 -4.10
N HIS A 7 1.09 22.50 -4.32
CA HIS A 7 0.09 22.61 -3.27
C HIS A 7 0.40 21.64 -2.11
N PRO A 8 0.18 22.03 -0.84
CA PRO A 8 0.46 21.19 0.32
C PRO A 8 -0.13 19.77 0.23
N ASN A 9 -1.38 19.64 -0.24
CA ASN A 9 -2.04 18.34 -0.42
C ASN A 9 -1.28 17.40 -1.37
N ILE A 10 -0.70 17.93 -2.46
CA ILE A 10 0.09 17.13 -3.41
C ILE A 10 1.36 16.62 -2.73
N LYS A 11 2.04 17.47 -1.94
CA LYS A 11 3.25 17.07 -1.20
C LYS A 11 2.96 15.98 -0.19
N ILE A 12 1.90 16.14 0.61
CA ILE A 12 1.49 15.15 1.60
C ILE A 12 1.17 13.81 0.91
N ARG A 13 0.42 13.84 -0.19
CA ARG A 13 0.07 12.64 -0.95
C ARG A 13 1.29 11.95 -1.58
N LEU A 14 2.24 12.70 -2.12
CA LEU A 14 3.46 12.10 -2.68
C LEU A 14 4.29 11.39 -1.59
N VAL A 15 4.41 11.98 -0.41
CA VAL A 15 5.10 11.36 0.73
C VAL A 15 4.34 10.14 1.23
N GLU A 16 3.03 10.24 1.42
CA GLU A 16 2.21 9.11 1.88
C GLU A 16 2.20 7.98 0.85
N SER A 17 2.03 8.26 -0.44
CA SER A 17 2.10 7.23 -1.48
C SER A 17 3.47 6.55 -1.51
N PHE A 18 4.56 7.30 -1.28
CA PHE A 18 5.91 6.74 -1.16
C PHE A 18 6.02 5.77 0.02
N VAL A 19 5.60 6.21 1.22
CA VAL A 19 5.64 5.39 2.44
C VAL A 19 4.73 4.16 2.30
N SER A 20 3.52 4.34 1.78
CA SER A 20 2.56 3.27 1.51
C SER A 20 3.11 2.24 0.52
N SER A 21 3.79 2.69 -0.54
CA SER A 21 4.42 1.81 -1.53
C SER A 21 5.59 1.04 -0.92
N LEU A 22 6.45 1.71 -0.15
CA LEU A 22 7.56 1.10 0.59
C LEU A 22 7.06 -0.02 1.50
N ILE A 23 6.06 0.27 2.33
CA ILE A 23 5.47 -0.70 3.24
C ILE A 23 4.84 -1.85 2.46
N GLY A 24 4.08 -1.55 1.40
CA GLY A 24 3.46 -2.56 0.54
C GLY A 24 4.48 -3.52 -0.09
N SER A 25 5.58 -2.98 -0.62
CA SER A 25 6.68 -3.77 -1.19
C SER A 25 7.39 -4.63 -0.15
N MET A 26 7.48 -4.18 1.11
CA MET A 26 8.07 -4.97 2.19
C MET A 26 7.11 -6.06 2.68
N VAL A 27 5.84 -5.76 2.90
CA VAL A 27 4.89 -6.66 3.58
C VAL A 27 4.31 -7.73 2.64
N THR A 28 3.93 -7.35 1.42
CA THR A 28 3.20 -8.24 0.49
C THR A 28 3.91 -9.57 0.16
N PRO A 29 5.21 -9.60 -0.19
CA PRO A 29 5.88 -10.86 -0.51
C PRO A 29 5.92 -11.81 0.69
N PHE A 30 6.19 -11.29 1.89
CA PHE A 30 6.20 -12.12 3.11
C PHE A 30 4.81 -12.59 3.50
N MET A 31 3.77 -11.77 3.33
CA MET A 31 2.38 -12.19 3.59
C MET A 31 1.92 -13.29 2.63
N THR A 32 2.37 -13.26 1.38
CA THR A 32 2.10 -14.33 0.41
C THR A 32 2.73 -15.65 0.85
N ILE A 33 4.00 -15.61 1.27
CA ILE A 33 4.70 -16.78 1.82
C ILE A 33 4.01 -17.26 3.11
N TYR A 34 3.65 -16.35 4.00
CA TYR A 34 2.96 -16.67 5.26
C TYR A 34 1.64 -17.42 5.02
N LEU A 35 0.81 -16.95 4.09
CA LEU A 35 -0.44 -17.63 3.72
C LEU A 35 -0.18 -18.99 3.09
N ALA A 36 0.86 -19.11 2.25
CA ALA A 36 1.23 -20.38 1.63
C ALA A 36 1.73 -21.41 2.66
N MET A 37 2.45 -20.97 3.69
CA MET A 37 2.91 -21.83 4.78
C MET A 37 1.77 -22.32 5.67
N HIS A 38 0.78 -21.47 5.96
CA HIS A 38 -0.33 -21.80 6.85
C HIS A 38 -1.50 -22.53 6.16
N PHE A 39 -1.88 -22.11 4.97
CA PHE A 39 -3.05 -22.66 4.24
C PHE A 39 -2.67 -23.56 3.06
N GLY A 40 -1.39 -23.63 2.70
CA GLY A 40 -0.89 -24.31 1.51
C GLY A 40 -0.97 -23.42 0.25
N ALA A 41 -0.04 -23.63 -0.67
CA ALA A 41 0.13 -22.79 -1.87
C ALA A 41 -1.14 -22.65 -2.73
N LYS A 42 -1.91 -23.75 -2.89
CA LYS A 42 -3.15 -23.74 -3.69
C LYS A 42 -4.22 -22.83 -3.07
N VAL A 43 -4.44 -22.93 -1.75
CA VAL A 43 -5.46 -22.15 -1.05
C VAL A 43 -5.02 -20.69 -0.95
N ALA A 44 -3.75 -20.45 -0.61
CA ALA A 44 -3.19 -19.09 -0.58
C ALA A 44 -3.35 -18.36 -1.92
N GLY A 45 -3.09 -19.03 -3.04
CA GLY A 45 -3.32 -18.46 -4.37
C GLY A 45 -4.80 -18.07 -4.61
N LEU A 46 -5.74 -18.90 -4.18
CA LEU A 46 -7.17 -18.61 -4.29
C LEU A 46 -7.57 -17.42 -3.40
N LEU A 47 -7.07 -17.37 -2.16
CA LEU A 47 -7.33 -16.29 -1.21
C LEU A 47 -6.81 -14.93 -1.72
N LEU A 48 -5.63 -14.91 -2.33
CA LEU A 48 -5.08 -13.70 -2.97
C LEU A 48 -5.89 -13.29 -4.20
N LEU A 49 -6.34 -14.25 -5.00
CA LEU A 49 -7.20 -13.99 -6.15
C LEU A 49 -8.52 -13.35 -5.71
N VAL A 50 -9.13 -13.81 -4.61
CA VAL A 50 -10.32 -13.16 -4.03
C VAL A 50 -10.03 -11.71 -3.65
N ASN A 51 -8.88 -11.42 -3.05
CA ASN A 51 -8.50 -10.05 -2.69
C ASN A 51 -8.41 -9.13 -3.91
N VAL A 52 -7.85 -9.61 -5.03
CA VAL A 52 -7.77 -8.85 -6.28
C VAL A 52 -9.17 -8.52 -6.81
N PHE A 53 -10.10 -9.48 -6.82
CA PHE A 53 -11.47 -9.21 -7.26
C PHE A 53 -12.21 -8.24 -6.33
N LEU A 54 -12.00 -8.35 -5.03
CA LEU A 54 -12.55 -7.40 -4.06
C LEU A 54 -11.99 -5.99 -4.28
N GLU A 55 -10.68 -5.85 -4.47
CA GLU A 55 -10.05 -4.56 -4.74
C GLU A 55 -10.61 -3.91 -6.01
N ILE A 56 -10.72 -4.67 -7.11
CA ILE A 56 -11.32 -4.20 -8.36
C ILE A 56 -12.77 -3.75 -8.13
N GLY A 57 -13.60 -4.58 -7.48
CA GLY A 57 -14.99 -4.23 -7.18
C GLY A 57 -15.11 -2.98 -6.31
N MET A 58 -14.27 -2.87 -5.28
CA MET A 58 -14.25 -1.71 -4.39
C MET A 58 -13.67 -0.46 -5.05
N SER A 59 -12.83 -0.58 -6.08
CA SER A 59 -12.36 0.58 -6.85
C SER A 59 -13.45 1.25 -7.66
N LEU A 60 -14.37 0.47 -8.24
CA LEU A 60 -15.53 1.02 -8.95
C LEU A 60 -16.46 1.76 -7.96
N LEU A 61 -16.72 1.14 -6.81
CA LEU A 61 -17.54 1.73 -5.75
C LEU A 61 -16.85 2.93 -5.09
N GLY A 62 -15.53 2.88 -4.94
CA GLY A 62 -14.71 3.93 -4.36
C GLY A 62 -14.80 5.24 -5.13
N GLY A 63 -14.76 5.16 -6.47
CA GLY A 63 -14.99 6.31 -7.33
C GLY A 63 -16.35 6.96 -7.05
N TYR A 64 -17.42 6.18 -7.11
CA TYR A 64 -18.79 6.65 -6.85
C TYR A 64 -18.95 7.27 -5.45
N PHE A 65 -18.47 6.59 -4.40
CA PHE A 65 -18.58 7.11 -3.03
C PHE A 65 -17.72 8.35 -2.81
N SER A 66 -16.58 8.46 -3.48
CA SER A 66 -15.70 9.63 -3.37
C SER A 66 -16.33 10.89 -3.96
N ASP A 67 -17.13 10.74 -5.02
CA ASP A 67 -17.85 11.86 -5.64
C ASP A 67 -19.09 12.24 -4.81
N LEU A 68 -19.77 11.28 -4.18
CA LEU A 68 -20.99 11.54 -3.39
C LEU A 68 -20.71 12.10 -2.00
N PHE A 69 -19.77 11.51 -1.24
CA PHE A 69 -19.47 11.89 0.14
C PHE A 69 -18.29 12.87 0.26
N GLY A 70 -17.54 13.05 -0.83
CA GLY A 70 -16.36 13.88 -0.91
C GLY A 70 -15.05 13.08 -0.72
N ARG A 71 -14.10 13.34 -1.63
CA ARG A 71 -12.82 12.61 -1.77
C ARG A 71 -12.03 12.51 -0.47
N ARG A 72 -11.88 13.63 0.25
CA ARG A 72 -11.13 13.70 1.52
C ARG A 72 -11.69 12.74 2.58
N LYS A 73 -13.01 12.61 2.70
CA LYS A 73 -13.63 11.77 3.75
C LYS A 73 -13.41 10.29 3.46
N ILE A 74 -13.59 9.87 2.21
CA ILE A 74 -13.36 8.49 1.79
C ILE A 74 -11.89 8.10 1.93
N MET A 75 -10.97 8.96 1.52
CA MET A 75 -9.53 8.74 1.70
C MET A 75 -9.17 8.58 3.18
N LEU A 76 -9.61 9.51 4.05
CA LEU A 76 -9.31 9.43 5.48
C LEU A 76 -9.91 8.17 6.13
N LEU A 77 -11.13 7.80 5.76
CA LEU A 77 -11.76 6.57 6.25
C LEU A 77 -10.92 5.34 5.86
N ALA A 78 -10.54 5.22 4.60
CA ALA A 78 -9.72 4.12 4.11
C ALA A 78 -8.34 4.07 4.80
N GLU A 79 -7.70 5.21 5.05
CA GLU A 79 -6.44 5.27 5.80
C GLU A 79 -6.60 4.84 7.25
N THR A 80 -7.67 5.28 7.92
CA THR A 80 -7.93 4.88 9.32
C THR A 80 -8.20 3.39 9.43
N LEU A 81 -8.94 2.80 8.48
CA LEU A 81 -9.18 1.36 8.43
C LEU A 81 -7.89 0.58 8.12
N ARG A 82 -7.02 1.10 7.25
CA ARG A 82 -5.69 0.49 7.00
C ARG A 82 -4.80 0.52 8.24
N LEU A 83 -4.80 1.60 9.01
CA LEU A 83 -4.08 1.67 10.27
C LEU A 83 -4.54 0.56 11.23
N VAL A 84 -5.85 0.41 11.39
CA VAL A 84 -6.43 -0.65 12.23
C VAL A 84 -6.06 -2.04 11.69
N ALA A 85 -6.13 -2.25 10.38
CA ALA A 85 -5.76 -3.51 9.75
C ALA A 85 -4.30 -3.89 10.04
N PHE A 86 -3.35 -2.97 9.83
CA PHE A 86 -1.95 -3.21 10.11
C PHE A 86 -1.68 -3.43 11.60
N PHE A 87 -2.35 -2.68 12.47
CA PHE A 87 -2.23 -2.87 13.92
C PHE A 87 -2.72 -4.26 14.35
N MET A 88 -3.87 -4.69 13.85
CA MET A 88 -4.41 -6.02 14.12
C MET A 88 -3.53 -7.13 13.54
N MET A 89 -2.97 -6.94 12.34
CA MET A 89 -1.98 -7.86 11.77
C MET A 89 -0.72 -7.98 12.63
N MET A 90 -0.24 -6.87 13.20
CA MET A 90 0.90 -6.88 14.12
C MET A 90 0.60 -7.72 15.37
N VAL A 91 -0.59 -7.55 15.95
CA VAL A 91 -1.00 -8.32 17.13
C VAL A 91 -1.22 -9.79 16.81
N SER A 92 -1.80 -10.11 15.66
CA SER A 92 -2.11 -11.49 15.20
C SER A 92 -0.91 -12.27 14.67
N ASN A 93 0.27 -11.64 14.59
CA ASN A 93 1.54 -12.27 14.22
C ASN A 93 2.59 -12.02 15.30
N SER A 94 2.16 -11.89 16.57
CA SER A 94 3.05 -11.61 17.70
C SER A 94 3.37 -12.89 18.48
N PRO A 95 4.46 -12.94 19.26
CA PRO A 95 4.82 -14.13 20.05
C PRO A 95 3.74 -14.58 21.04
N TRP A 96 2.81 -13.68 21.39
CA TRP A 96 1.73 -13.94 22.34
C TRP A 96 0.44 -14.43 21.68
N PHE A 97 0.25 -14.14 20.39
CA PHE A 97 -0.98 -14.47 19.67
C PHE A 97 -0.70 -14.59 18.16
N GLU A 98 -0.92 -15.78 17.62
CA GLU A 98 -0.76 -16.08 16.20
C GLU A 98 -2.08 -16.63 15.63
N SER A 99 -2.62 -15.96 14.61
CA SER A 99 -3.79 -16.46 13.85
C SER A 99 -3.69 -16.03 12.39
N ALA A 100 -3.64 -17.02 11.51
CA ALA A 100 -3.54 -16.81 10.08
C ALA A 100 -4.85 -16.32 9.47
N GLU A 101 -5.99 -16.68 10.06
CA GLU A 101 -7.33 -16.28 9.62
C GLU A 101 -7.57 -14.79 9.85
N ILE A 102 -7.21 -14.28 11.03
CA ILE A 102 -7.30 -12.85 11.34
C ILE A 102 -6.35 -12.06 10.44
N THR A 103 -5.13 -12.56 10.25
CA THR A 103 -4.16 -11.95 9.35
C THR A 103 -4.72 -11.85 7.92
N TYR A 104 -5.31 -12.92 7.40
CA TYR A 104 -5.96 -12.90 6.09
C TYR A 104 -7.14 -11.92 6.02
N ALA A 105 -8.01 -11.90 7.04
CA ALA A 105 -9.13 -10.95 7.08
C ALA A 105 -8.67 -9.50 7.05
N MET A 106 -7.55 -9.18 7.71
CA MET A 106 -6.96 -7.84 7.69
C MET A 106 -6.27 -7.51 6.36
N ILE A 107 -5.63 -8.48 5.69
CA ILE A 107 -5.13 -8.32 4.32
C ILE A 107 -6.29 -7.98 3.38
N MET A 108 -7.40 -8.71 3.50
CA MET A 108 -8.61 -8.47 2.71
C MET A 108 -9.19 -7.06 2.97
N LEU A 109 -9.24 -6.63 4.23
CA LEU A 109 -9.64 -5.27 4.59
C LEU A 109 -8.72 -4.21 3.97
N ASN A 110 -7.41 -4.48 3.92
CA ASN A 110 -6.44 -3.60 3.29
C ASN A 110 -6.70 -3.45 1.77
N SER A 111 -6.96 -4.57 1.07
CA SER A 111 -7.34 -4.58 -0.35
C SER A 111 -8.62 -3.79 -0.62
N ILE A 112 -9.63 -3.92 0.23
CA ILE A 112 -10.87 -3.13 0.14
C ILE A 112 -10.57 -1.63 0.28
N CYS A 113 -9.73 -1.25 1.24
CA CYS A 113 -9.37 0.14 1.48
C CYS A 113 -8.55 0.73 0.33
N TRP A 114 -7.65 -0.05 -0.27
CA TRP A 114 -6.90 0.33 -1.47
C TRP A 114 -7.83 0.59 -2.65
N GLY A 115 -8.78 -0.31 -2.89
CA GLY A 115 -9.82 -0.12 -3.89
C GLY A 115 -10.59 1.18 -3.66
N LEU A 116 -11.07 1.43 -2.44
CA LEU A 116 -11.84 2.64 -2.12
C LEU A 116 -11.04 3.94 -2.30
N ALA A 117 -9.79 3.97 -1.85
CA ALA A 117 -8.97 5.19 -1.82
C ALA A 117 -8.32 5.51 -3.17
N GLY A 118 -7.98 4.50 -3.99
CA GLY A 118 -7.26 4.67 -5.26
C GLY A 118 -7.87 5.73 -6.20
N PRO A 119 -9.14 5.58 -6.61
CA PRO A 119 -9.81 6.54 -7.51
C PRO A 119 -9.91 7.95 -6.91
N ALA A 120 -10.19 8.03 -5.61
CA ALA A 120 -10.29 9.31 -4.89
C ALA A 120 -8.94 10.04 -4.88
N ASN A 121 -7.85 9.29 -4.71
CA ASN A 121 -6.48 9.81 -4.73
C ASN A 121 -6.10 10.37 -6.11
N ASP A 122 -6.41 9.63 -7.18
CA ASP A 122 -6.10 10.06 -8.54
C ASP A 122 -6.91 11.29 -8.95
N ALA A 123 -8.19 11.33 -8.58
CA ALA A 123 -9.04 12.48 -8.82
C ALA A 123 -8.56 13.72 -8.04
N MET A 124 -8.16 13.58 -6.77
CA MET A 124 -7.62 14.67 -5.96
C MET A 124 -6.36 15.28 -6.59
N LEU A 125 -5.47 14.46 -7.14
CA LEU A 125 -4.27 14.96 -7.83
C LEU A 125 -4.64 15.80 -9.05
N ILE A 126 -5.67 15.42 -9.81
CA ILE A 126 -6.16 16.17 -10.97
C ILE A 126 -6.79 17.51 -10.55
N ASP A 127 -7.59 17.53 -9.47
CA ASP A 127 -8.28 18.74 -8.99
C ASP A 127 -7.32 19.83 -8.52
N VAL A 128 -6.22 19.42 -7.87
CA VAL A 128 -5.32 20.33 -7.17
C VAL A 128 -4.09 20.71 -8.03
N SER A 129 -3.93 20.09 -9.20
CA SER A 129 -2.79 20.33 -10.10
C SER A 129 -3.18 21.11 -11.35
N THR A 130 -2.26 21.97 -11.83
CA THR A 130 -2.39 22.62 -13.13
C THR A 130 -1.98 21.67 -14.28
N PRO A 131 -2.46 21.89 -15.52
CA PRO A 131 -2.12 21.02 -16.66
C PRO A 131 -0.62 20.82 -16.87
N ASP A 132 0.18 21.88 -16.68
CA ASP A 132 1.65 21.82 -16.81
C ASP A 132 2.32 21.02 -15.68
N GLN A 133 1.71 21.00 -14.49
CA GLN A 133 2.21 20.29 -13.32
C GLN A 133 1.82 18.80 -13.30
N ARG A 134 0.71 18.42 -13.95
CA ARG A 134 0.20 17.03 -13.96
C ARG A 134 1.26 16.03 -14.42
N ARG A 135 1.94 16.31 -15.53
CA ARG A 135 2.97 15.41 -16.08
C ARG A 135 4.10 15.15 -15.07
N LEU A 136 4.55 16.18 -14.35
CA LEU A 136 5.59 16.06 -13.33
C LEU A 136 5.11 15.30 -12.09
N ILE A 137 3.86 15.51 -11.67
CA ILE A 137 3.27 14.82 -10.51
C ILE A 137 3.13 13.33 -10.78
N TYR A 138 2.56 12.94 -11.92
CA TYR A 138 2.43 11.52 -12.29
C TYR A 138 3.79 10.84 -12.45
N PHE A 139 4.76 11.53 -13.06
CA PHE A 139 6.12 10.99 -13.20
C PHE A 139 6.81 10.84 -11.84
N SER A 140 6.59 11.79 -10.92
CA SER A 140 7.21 11.76 -9.60
C SER A 140 6.61 10.74 -8.66
N ASN A 141 5.31 10.45 -8.81
CA ASN A 141 4.62 9.50 -7.95
C ASN A 141 5.11 8.05 -8.11
N HIS A 142 5.68 7.70 -9.27
CA HIS A 142 6.06 6.32 -9.58
C HIS A 142 7.57 6.08 -9.69
N ILE A 143 8.35 6.97 -10.32
CA ILE A 143 9.73 6.63 -10.72
C ILE A 143 10.76 6.87 -9.61
N TRP A 144 10.70 8.00 -8.90
CA TRP A 144 11.70 8.33 -7.87
C TRP A 144 11.58 7.45 -6.63
N VAL A 145 10.36 7.04 -6.30
CA VAL A 145 10.05 6.13 -5.20
C VAL A 145 10.67 4.77 -5.43
N LEU A 146 10.42 4.17 -6.59
CA LEU A 146 10.96 2.87 -6.96
C LEU A 146 12.50 2.90 -6.99
N PHE A 147 13.10 3.96 -7.52
CA PHE A 147 14.56 4.09 -7.54
C PHE A 147 15.18 4.17 -6.15
N ILE A 148 14.61 4.99 -5.25
CA ILE A 148 15.11 5.12 -3.88
C ILE A 148 14.90 3.80 -3.10
N MET A 149 13.76 3.15 -3.26
CA MET A 149 13.47 1.87 -2.62
C MET A 149 14.38 0.76 -3.09
N MET A 150 14.58 0.64 -4.41
CA MET A 150 15.47 -0.36 -4.97
C MET A 150 16.91 -0.11 -4.50
N ALA A 151 17.37 1.14 -4.47
CA ALA A 151 18.68 1.48 -3.93
C ALA A 151 18.83 1.09 -2.44
N VAL A 152 17.84 1.42 -1.59
CA VAL A 152 17.88 1.08 -0.16
C VAL A 152 17.86 -0.42 0.07
N LEU A 153 17.01 -1.17 -0.63
CA LEU A 153 16.91 -2.63 -0.50
C LEU A 153 18.17 -3.33 -0.99
N THR A 154 18.72 -2.95 -2.15
CA THR A 154 19.98 -3.51 -2.66
C THR A 154 21.13 -3.23 -1.70
N ILE A 155 21.20 -2.04 -1.12
CA ILE A 155 22.20 -1.72 -0.10
C ILE A 155 21.98 -2.60 1.14
N GLY A 156 20.75 -2.75 1.62
CA GLY A 156 20.41 -3.59 2.77
C GLY A 156 20.79 -5.07 2.58
N GLU A 157 20.53 -5.65 1.40
CA GLU A 157 20.97 -7.00 1.06
C GLU A 157 22.49 -7.14 1.05
N VAL A 158 23.19 -6.19 0.42
CA VAL A 158 24.67 -6.20 0.38
C VAL A 158 25.28 -6.17 1.78
N PHE A 159 24.62 -5.53 2.75
CA PHE A 159 25.05 -5.57 4.15
C PHE A 159 24.67 -6.85 4.88
N ARG A 160 23.54 -7.49 4.54
CA ARG A 160 23.07 -8.72 5.19
C ARG A 160 23.87 -9.96 4.75
N VAL A 161 24.19 -10.08 3.47
CA VAL A 161 24.90 -11.24 2.89
C VAL A 161 26.22 -11.57 3.60
N PRO A 162 27.16 -10.62 3.85
CA PRO A 162 28.39 -10.92 4.55
C PRO A 162 28.20 -11.21 6.05
N VAL A 163 27.10 -10.75 6.65
CA VAL A 163 26.78 -11.02 8.06
C VAL A 163 26.31 -12.46 8.23
N GLU A 164 25.43 -12.97 7.36
CA GLU A 164 24.99 -14.38 7.43
C GLU A 164 26.13 -15.37 7.13
N GLN A 165 27.06 -15.02 6.24
CA GLN A 165 28.25 -15.82 5.96
C GLN A 165 29.25 -15.89 7.12
N SER A 166 29.15 -14.99 8.11
CA SER A 166 30.02 -14.99 9.29
C SER A 166 29.52 -15.91 10.42
N TYR A 167 28.26 -16.33 10.36
CA TYR A 167 27.63 -17.23 11.35
C TYR A 167 27.49 -18.69 10.85
N MET A 168 27.91 -18.97 9.62
CA MET A 168 28.05 -20.33 9.05
C MET A 168 29.51 -20.77 9.06
#